data_AF-A0A5J6Y301-F1
#
_entry.id   AF-A0A5J6Y301-F1
#
_cell.length_a   1.000
_cell.length_b   1.000
_cell.length_c   1.000
_cell.angle_alpha   90.00
_cell.angle_beta   90.00
_cell.angle_gamma   90.00
#
_symmetry.space_group_name_H-M   'P 1'
#
loop_
_entity.id
_entity.type
_entity.pdbx_description
1 polymer ?
#
loop_
_entity_poly.entity_id
_entity_poly.type
_entity_poly.pdbx_seq_one_letter_code
_entity_poly.pdbx_strand_id
1 'polypeptide(L)' 'ENDGPAYIALMAELRAMLDELEAENGRTYELTSAIGVGHDKIEDVNYGDAIQYMDYIFAM' A
#
# COMPACT_ATOMS: atom_id res chain seq x y z
N GLU A 1 0.55 -3.12 -17.47
CA GLU A 1 -0.79 -2.50 -17.61
C GLU A 1 -1.72 -2.78 -16.43
N ASN A 2 -1.79 -3.99 -15.87
CA ASN A 2 -2.66 -4.28 -14.71
C ASN A 2 -1.98 -4.15 -13.34
N ASP A 3 -0.69 -3.88 -13.29
CA ASP A 3 0.09 -3.92 -12.06
C ASP A 3 -0.26 -2.77 -11.10
N GLY A 4 -0.58 -1.58 -11.61
CA GLY A 4 -1.05 -0.46 -10.79
C GLY A 4 -2.37 -0.72 -10.05
N PRO A 5 -3.46 -1.08 -10.76
CA PRO A 5 -4.71 -1.47 -10.11
C PRO A 5 -4.55 -2.67 -9.16
N ALA A 6 -3.73 -3.66 -9.53
CA ALA A 6 -3.45 -4.80 -8.67
C ALA A 6 -2.71 -4.39 -7.39
N TYR A 7 -1.76 -3.45 -7.48
CA TYR A 7 -1.05 -2.91 -6.33
C TYR A 7 -1.99 -2.17 -5.37
N ILE A 8 -2.91 -1.36 -5.90
CA ILE A 8 -3.91 -0.65 -5.08
C ILE A 8 -4.83 -1.66 -4.38
N ALA A 9 -5.34 -2.66 -5.12
CA ALA A 9 -6.20 -3.70 -4.55
C ALA A 9 -5.47 -4.48 -3.44
N LEU A 10 -4.20 -4.82 -3.66
CA LEU A 10 -3.38 -5.49 -2.66
C LEU A 10 -3.22 -4.65 -1.38
N MET A 11 -2.96 -3.35 -1.48
CA MET A 11 -2.85 -2.49 -0.30
C MET A 11 -4.17 -2.36 0.46
N ALA A 12 -5.29 -2.29 -0.25
CA ALA A 12 -6.62 -2.26 0.35
C ALA A 12 -6.93 -3.56 1.12
N GLU A 13 -6.67 -4.72 0.50
CA GLU A 13 -6.89 -6.03 1.12
C GLU A 13 -5.98 -6.26 2.34
N LEU A 14 -4.71 -5.85 2.24
CA LEU A 14 -3.78 -5.92 3.37
C LEU A 14 -4.23 -5.02 4.53
N ARG A 15 -4.68 -3.79 4.25
CA ARG A 15 -5.17 -2.89 5.30
C ARG A 15 -6.38 -3.47 6.01
N ALA A 16 -7.34 -4.03 5.28
CA ALA A 16 -8.50 -4.70 5.88
C ALA A 16 -8.08 -5.89 6.78
N MET A 17 -7.13 -6.72 6.34
CA MET A 17 -6.61 -7.82 7.14
C MET A 17 -5.86 -7.34 8.39
N LEU A 18 -5.10 -6.25 8.29
CA LEU A 18 -4.44 -5.65 9.44
C LEU A 18 -5.46 -5.07 10.43
N ASP A 19 -6.53 -4.42 9.96
CA ASP A 19 -7.59 -3.89 10.83
C ASP A 19 -8.28 -5.00 11.64
N GLU A 20 -8.48 -6.17 11.04
CA GLU A 20 -8.96 -7.37 11.75
C GLU A 20 -7.97 -7.79 12.85
N LEU A 21 -6.67 -7.86 12.54
CA LEU A 21 -5.64 -8.20 13.52
C LEU A 21 -5.48 -7.16 14.63
N GLU A 22 -5.69 -5.87 14.34
CA GLU A 22 -5.70 -4.79 15.33
C GLU A 22 -6.86 -4.98 16.30
N ALA A 23 -8.06 -5.28 15.78
CA ALA A 23 -9.26 -5.52 16.58
C ALA A 23 -9.13 -6.77 17.46
N GLU A 24 -8.46 -7.82 16.98
CA GLU A 24 -8.23 -9.06 17.73
C GLU A 24 -7.19 -8.89 18.85
N ASN A 25 -6.10 -8.18 18.56
CA ASN A 25 -4.91 -8.18 19.41
C ASN A 25 -4.74 -6.90 20.24
N GLY A 26 -5.52 -5.86 19.95
CA GLY A 26 -5.40 -4.54 20.59
C GLY A 26 -4.05 -3.85 20.33
N ARG A 27 -3.40 -4.17 19.21
CA ARG A 27 -2.14 -3.58 18.75
C ARG A 27 -2.42 -2.71 17.53
N THR A 28 -1.52 -1.78 17.22
CA THR A 28 -1.52 -1.04 15.95
C THR A 28 -0.52 -1.69 14.99
N TYR A 29 -0.92 -1.89 13.74
CA TYR A 29 -0.11 -2.46 12.67
C TYR A 29 0.05 -1.45 11.53
N GLU A 30 1.29 -1.25 11.11
CA GLU A 30 1.62 -0.37 10.00
C GLU A 30 1.71 -1.15 8.68
N LEU A 31 1.22 -0.56 7.59
CA LEU A 31 1.40 -1.02 6.22
C LEU A 31 2.31 -0.05 5.47
N THR A 32 3.46 -0.55 4.99
CA THR A 32 4.45 0.26 4.27
C THR A 32 4.90 -0.41 2.99
N SER A 33 5.39 0.38 2.03
CA SER A 33 5.97 -0.15 0.80
C SER A 33 7.14 0.67 0.31
N ALA A 34 8.18 0.00 -0.16
CA ALA A 34 9.29 0.64 -0.84
C ALA A 34 9.06 0.63 -2.36
N ILE A 35 9.14 1.79 -2.98
CA ILE A 35 8.83 2.00 -4.41
C ILE A 35 10.06 2.55 -5.14
N GLY A 36 10.26 2.14 -6.39
CA GLY A 36 11.31 2.72 -7.23
C GLY A 36 10.91 4.12 -7.71
N VAL A 37 11.80 5.10 -7.58
CA VAL A 37 11.53 6.50 -8.01
C VAL A 37 11.86 6.77 -9.48
N GLY A 38 12.17 5.74 -10.27
CA GLY A 38 12.29 5.85 -11.71
C GLY A 38 10.99 6.36 -12.33
N HIS A 39 11.08 7.31 -13.26
CA HIS A 39 9.89 7.88 -13.93
C HIS A 39 9.03 6.80 -14.59
N ASP A 40 9.68 5.76 -15.12
CA ASP A 40 9.11 4.55 -15.74
C ASP A 40 8.46 3.57 -14.75
N LYS A 41 8.50 3.87 -13.45
CA LYS A 41 7.93 3.06 -12.37
C LYS A 41 6.83 3.81 -11.64
N ILE A 42 6.96 5.14 -11.54
CA ILE A 42 5.94 6.00 -10.95
C ILE A 42 4.70 6.11 -11.84
N GLU A 43 4.86 6.11 -13.17
CA GLU A 43 3.74 6.27 -14.11
C GLU A 43 2.79 5.07 -14.17
N ASP A 44 3.25 3.89 -13.73
CA ASP A 44 2.48 2.64 -13.79
C ASP A 44 1.48 2.49 -12.63
N VAL A 45 1.60 3.29 -11.57
CA VAL A 45 0.80 3.16 -10.34
C VAL A 45 0.28 4.52 -9.87
N ASN A 46 -1.04 4.63 -9.67
CA ASN A 46 -1.61 5.80 -9.00
C ASN A 46 -1.36 5.70 -7.48
N TYR A 47 -0.19 6.15 -7.04
CA TYR A 47 0.17 6.16 -5.61
C TYR A 47 -0.73 7.07 -4.76
N GLY A 48 -1.45 8.02 -5.38
CA GLY A 48 -2.47 8.81 -4.70
C GLY A 48 -3.64 7.96 -4.21
N ASP A 49 -3.98 6.90 -4.93
CA ASP A 49 -5.01 5.95 -4.52
C ASP A 49 -4.42 4.90 -3.56
N ALA A 50 -3.16 4.49 -3.71
CA ALA A 50 -2.56 3.50 -2.83
C ALA A 50 -2.25 4.03 -1.42
N ILE A 51 -1.81 5.29 -1.31
CA ILE A 51 -1.37 5.89 -0.03
C ILE A 51 -2.49 5.97 1.01
N GLN A 52 -3.76 5.96 0.61
CA GLN A 52 -4.87 5.98 1.56
C GLN A 52 -4.93 4.72 2.44
N TYR A 53 -4.31 3.63 2.01
CA TYR A 53 -4.26 2.35 2.72
C TYR A 53 -2.93 2.14 3.45
N MET A 54 -1.96 3.04 3.28
CA MET A 54 -0.58 2.86 3.74
C MET A 54 -0.16 3.96 4.71
N ASP A 55 0.72 3.61 5.64
CA ASP A 55 1.30 4.55 6.59
C ASP A 55 2.51 5.28 6.00
N TYR A 56 3.38 4.55 5.29
CA TYR A 56 4.61 5.10 4.71
C TYR A 56 4.92 4.52 3.32
N ILE A 57 5.42 5.41 2.46
CA ILE A 57 6.08 5.04 1.19
C ILE A 57 7.58 5.34 1.33
N PHE A 58 8.41 4.32 1.09
CA PHE A 58 9.87 4.46 1.05
C PHE A 58 10.35 4.57 -0.40
N ALA A 59 10.67 5.80 -0.81
CA ALA A 59 11.23 6.08 -2.12
C ALA A 59 12.69 5.57 -2.22
N MET A 60 12.96 4.67 -3.16
CA MET A 60 14.29 4.12 -3.50
C MET A 60 14.73 4.57 -4.89
#